data_AF-A0A9E3F484-F1
#
_entry.id   AF-A0A9E3F484-F1
#
_cell.length_a   1.000
_cell.length_b   1.000
_cell.length_c   1.000
_cell.angle_alpha   90.00
_cell.angle_beta   90.00
_cell.angle_gamma   90.00
#
_symmetry.space_group_name_H-M   'P 1'
#
loop_
_entity.id
_entity.type
_entity.pdbx_description
1 polymer ?
#
loop_
_entity_poly.entity_id
_entity_poly.type
_entity_poly.pdbx_seq_one_letter_code
_entity_poly.pdbx_strand_id
1 'polypeptide(L)'
;MTTSANARSVAAVSAPARQGQRQPDYQRHPGSEWIDIHRASLPNNEWAAANQAGLVGTAPSIDDLMAKVRAQNIEPADVAIAFITADAL
;
A
#
# COMPACT_ATOMS: atom_id res chain seq x y z
N MET A 1 47.86 5.21 27.18
CA MET A 1 46.75 4.26 27.42
C MET A 1 45.46 5.05 27.34
N THR A 2 44.64 4.67 26.36
CA THR A 2 43.32 5.23 26.01
C THR A 2 42.30 4.97 27.13
N THR A 3 41.32 5.86 27.32
CA THR A 3 39.85 5.56 27.21
C THR A 3 38.97 6.47 28.09
N SER A 4 37.86 6.92 27.48
CA SER A 4 36.56 7.29 28.06
C SER A 4 36.39 8.65 28.76
N ALA A 5 35.29 9.38 28.60
CA ALA A 5 34.13 9.26 27.71
C ALA A 5 33.45 10.64 27.67
N ASN A 6 33.27 11.22 26.49
CA ASN A 6 32.49 12.45 26.32
C ASN A 6 31.05 12.05 26.02
N ALA A 7 30.20 12.01 27.06
CA ALA A 7 28.78 11.72 26.92
C ALA A 7 28.08 12.93 26.27
N ARG A 8 27.96 12.92 24.94
CA ARG A 8 27.05 13.82 24.23
C ARG A 8 25.64 13.26 24.37
N SER A 9 24.87 13.84 25.29
CA SER A 9 23.43 13.67 25.36
C SER A 9 22.82 14.16 24.03
N VAL A 10 22.46 13.22 23.15
CA VAL A 10 21.60 13.52 22.01
C VAL A 10 20.20 13.77 22.56
N ALA A 11 19.78 15.02 22.57
CA ALA A 11 18.39 15.37 22.79
C ALA A 11 17.57 14.64 21.72
N ALA A 12 16.69 13.74 22.16
CA ALA A 12 15.71 13.13 21.29
C ALA A 12 14.85 14.26 20.73
N VAL A 13 14.99 14.54 19.44
CA VAL A 13 14.04 15.38 18.72
C VAL A 13 12.74 14.59 18.71
N SER A 14 11.88 14.86 19.68
CA SER A 14 10.49 14.40 19.66
C SER A 14 9.87 14.96 18.39
N ALA A 15 9.72 14.12 17.38
CA ALA A 15 8.93 14.45 16.20
C ALA A 15 7.56 14.93 16.71
N PRO A 16 7.06 16.09 16.26
CA PRO A 16 5.76 16.56 16.70
C PRO A 16 4.73 15.49 16.37
N ALA A 17 3.99 15.05 17.39
CA ALA A 17 2.80 14.23 17.20
C ALA A 17 1.92 14.95 16.18
N ARG A 18 1.69 14.34 15.02
CA ARG A 18 0.77 14.86 14.00
C ARG A 18 -0.65 14.75 14.53
N GLN A 19 -1.00 15.63 15.47
CA GLN A 19 -2.35 15.84 15.92
C GLN A 19 -3.09 16.64 14.85
N GLY A 20 -4.10 16.00 14.26
CA GLY A 20 -5.34 16.71 13.91
C GLY A 20 -5.36 17.52 12.62
N GLN A 21 -4.63 17.16 11.57
CA GLN A 21 -5.11 17.51 10.24
C GLN A 21 -6.29 16.58 9.93
N ARG A 22 -7.53 17.10 9.97
CA ARG A 22 -8.69 16.42 9.38
C ARG A 22 -8.26 16.00 7.98
N GLN A 23 -8.14 14.70 7.75
CA GLN A 23 -7.94 14.18 6.40
C GLN A 23 -9.08 14.79 5.56
N PRO A 24 -8.79 15.48 4.44
CA PRO A 24 -9.85 15.92 3.53
C PRO A 24 -10.73 14.70 3.26
N ASP A 25 -12.06 14.84 3.31
CA ASP A 25 -13.03 13.74 3.20
C ASP A 25 -12.56 12.70 2.17
N TYR A 26 -11.81 11.70 2.65
CA TYR A 26 -11.03 10.85 1.75
C TYR A 26 -12.02 9.85 1.23
N GLN A 27 -12.59 10.16 0.05
CA GLN A 27 -13.45 9.23 -0.62
C GLN A 27 -12.57 8.07 -1.08
N ARG A 28 -12.82 6.93 -0.46
CA ARG A 28 -12.09 5.71 -0.71
C ARG A 28 -12.27 5.31 -2.18
N HIS A 29 -11.17 4.93 -2.84
CA HIS A 29 -11.27 4.47 -4.23
C HIS A 29 -12.13 3.19 -4.28
N PRO A 30 -13.13 3.07 -5.16
CA PRO A 30 -14.01 1.89 -5.21
C PRO A 30 -13.25 0.56 -5.31
N GLY A 31 -12.15 0.55 -6.06
CA GLY A 31 -11.27 -0.62 -6.15
C GLY A 31 -10.66 -1.05 -4.82
N SER A 32 -10.38 -0.11 -3.92
CA SER A 32 -9.82 -0.43 -2.59
C SER A 32 -10.87 -1.05 -1.66
N GLU A 33 -12.14 -0.62 -1.76
CA GLU A 33 -13.25 -1.29 -1.08
C GLU A 33 -13.42 -2.72 -1.60
N TRP A 34 -13.35 -2.90 -2.91
CA TRP A 34 -13.46 -4.23 -3.51
C TRP A 34 -12.34 -5.17 -3.02
N ILE A 35 -11.08 -4.70 -3.01
CA ILE A 35 -9.93 -5.48 -2.54
C ILE A 35 -10.10 -5.90 -1.08
N ASP A 36 -10.57 -4.99 -0.22
CA ASP A 36 -10.75 -5.31 1.20
C ASP A 36 -11.82 -6.38 1.43
N ILE A 37 -12.96 -6.27 0.74
CA ILE A 37 -14.06 -7.23 0.84
C ILE A 37 -13.61 -8.62 0.37
N HIS A 38 -12.78 -8.68 -0.69
CA HIS A 38 -12.37 -9.93 -1.33
C HIS A 38 -10.97 -10.39 -0.92
N ARG A 39 -10.35 -9.75 0.08
CA ARG A 39 -8.92 -9.91 0.41
C ARG A 39 -8.51 -11.36 0.64
N ALA A 40 -9.37 -12.14 1.30
CA ALA A 40 -9.13 -13.54 1.63
C ALA A 40 -9.20 -14.49 0.42
N SER A 41 -9.81 -14.05 -0.69
CA SER A 41 -9.93 -14.82 -1.93
C SER A 41 -8.84 -14.50 -2.96
N LEU A 42 -8.04 -13.46 -2.71
CA LEU A 42 -6.98 -13.04 -3.61
C LEU A 42 -5.72 -13.91 -3.47
N PRO A 43 -4.97 -14.12 -4.56
CA PRO A 43 -3.76 -14.92 -4.54
C PRO A 43 -2.68 -14.26 -3.68
N ASN A 44 -2.16 -15.03 -2.73
CA ASN A 44 -1.11 -14.57 -1.84
C ASN A 44 0.22 -14.37 -2.56
N ASN A 45 1.00 -13.42 -2.05
CA ASN A 45 2.28 -12.95 -2.57
C ASN A 45 2.20 -12.39 -4.01
N GLU A 46 1.05 -11.81 -4.38
CA GLU A 46 0.85 -11.15 -5.67
C GLU A 46 0.39 -9.71 -5.49
N TRP A 47 0.66 -8.89 -6.50
CA TRP A 47 0.00 -7.61 -6.70
C TRP A 47 -1.40 -7.85 -7.27
N ALA A 48 -2.39 -7.11 -6.78
CA ALA A 48 -3.75 -7.10 -7.30
C ALA A 48 -4.16 -5.67 -7.68
N ALA A 49 -4.86 -5.53 -8.82
CA ALA A 49 -5.52 -4.30 -9.24
C ALA A 49 -7.03 -4.52 -9.31
N ALA A 50 -7.81 -3.61 -8.76
CA ALA A 50 -9.26 -3.62 -8.85
C ALA A 50 -9.83 -2.21 -9.09
N ASN A 51 -10.98 -2.13 -9.74
CA ASN A 51 -11.75 -0.91 -9.93
C ASN A 51 -13.19 -1.10 -9.38
N GLN A 52 -14.10 -0.19 -9.74
CA GLN A 52 -15.52 -0.30 -9.34
C GLN A 52 -16.21 -1.57 -9.86
N ALA A 53 -15.79 -2.10 -11.03
CA ALA A 53 -16.36 -3.31 -11.61
C ALA A 53 -15.81 -4.61 -10.99
N GLY A 54 -14.65 -4.53 -10.33
CA GLY A 54 -14.05 -5.64 -9.60
C GLY A 54 -12.57 -5.84 -9.93
N LEU A 55 -12.12 -7.10 -9.85
CA LEU A 55 -10.73 -7.47 -10.13
C LEU A 55 -10.38 -7.20 -11.60
N VAL A 56 -9.36 -6.38 -11.82
CA VAL A 56 -8.78 -6.14 -13.14
C VAL A 56 -7.68 -7.16 -13.41
N GLY A 57 -6.89 -7.51 -12.40
CA GLY A 57 -5.90 -8.57 -12.55
C GLY A 57 -5.01 -8.75 -11.33
N THR A 58 -4.23 -9.83 -11.36
CA THR A 58 -3.16 -10.09 -10.40
C THR A 58 -1.86 -10.45 -11.11
N ALA A 59 -0.72 -10.17 -10.50
CA ALA A 59 0.58 -10.59 -11.00
C ALA A 59 1.65 -10.64 -9.90
N PRO A 60 2.70 -11.48 -10.05
CA PRO A 60 3.81 -11.52 -9.10
C PRO A 60 4.65 -10.22 -9.07
N SER A 61 4.65 -9.45 -10.16
CA SER A 61 5.37 -8.18 -10.27
C SER A 61 4.42 -7.03 -10.57
N ILE A 62 4.80 -5.82 -10.13
CA ILE A 62 4.02 -4.61 -10.41
C ILE A 62 4.02 -4.27 -11.90
N ASP A 63 5.13 -4.50 -12.60
CA ASP A 63 5.24 -4.22 -14.04
C ASP A 63 4.31 -5.10 -14.87
N ASP A 64 4.24 -6.40 -14.55
CA ASP A 64 3.31 -7.33 -15.18
C ASP A 64 1.85 -6.98 -14.87
N LEU A 65 1.56 -6.53 -13.65
CA LEU A 65 0.23 -6.05 -13.28
C LEU A 65 -0.16 -4.83 -14.12
N MET A 66 0.73 -3.83 -14.22
CA MET A 66 0.49 -2.63 -15.01
C MET A 66 0.33 -2.94 -16.51
N ALA A 67 1.07 -3.91 -17.04
CA ALA A 67 0.88 -4.40 -18.39
C ALA A 67 -0.53 -5.01 -18.58
N LYS A 68 -1.00 -5.82 -17.63
CA LYS A 68 -2.37 -6.39 -17.65
C LYS A 68 -3.47 -5.34 -17.55
N VAL A 69 -3.27 -4.30 -16.72
CA VAL A 69 -4.23 -3.17 -16.58
C VAL A 69 -4.34 -2.41 -17.90
N ARG A 70 -3.20 -2.05 -18.51
CA ARG A 70 -3.18 -1.33 -19.80
C ARG A 70 -3.69 -2.18 -20.96
N ALA A 71 -3.44 -3.49 -20.96
CA ALA A 71 -3.95 -4.41 -21.98
C ALA A 71 -5.49 -4.48 -22.01
N GLN A 72 -6.15 -4.08 -20.92
CA GLN A 72 -7.60 -3.97 -20.83
C GLN A 72 -8.13 -2.57 -21.15
N ASN A 73 -7.27 -1.66 -21.65
CA ASN A 73 -7.58 -0.25 -21.88
C ASN A 73 -8.08 0.48 -20.62
N ILE A 74 -7.58 0.10 -19.45
CA ILE A 74 -7.88 0.75 -18.17
C ILE A 74 -6.72 1.66 -17.81
N GLU A 75 -7.02 2.90 -17.43
CA GLU A 75 -6.00 3.84 -16.96
C GLU A 75 -5.54 3.45 -15.55
N PRO A 76 -4.23 3.57 -15.23
CA PRO A 76 -3.72 3.31 -13.88
C PRO A 76 -4.42 4.10 -12.77
N ALA A 77 -4.96 5.28 -13.09
CA ALA A 77 -5.67 6.12 -12.14
C ALA A 77 -7.06 5.58 -11.75
N ASP A 78 -7.62 4.67 -12.56
CA ASP A 78 -8.96 4.09 -12.36
C ASP A 78 -8.93 2.79 -11.53
N VAL A 79 -7.76 2.37 -11.07
CA VAL A 79 -7.57 1.15 -10.29
C VAL A 79 -6.93 1.45 -8.93
N ALA A 80 -7.38 0.73 -7.91
CA ALA A 80 -6.62 0.57 -6.68
C ALA A 80 -5.69 -0.61 -6.83
N ILE A 81 -4.46 -0.48 -6.32
CA ILE A 81 -3.44 -1.52 -6.36
C ILE A 81 -3.04 -1.87 -4.92
N ALA A 82 -2.94 -3.16 -4.62
CA ALA A 82 -2.47 -3.66 -3.33
C ALA A 82 -1.56 -4.87 -3.52
N PHE A 83 -0.58 -5.02 -2.63
CA PHE A 83 0.17 -6.26 -2.51
C PHE A 83 -0.49 -7.18 -1.49
N ILE A 84 -0.81 -8.39 -1.91
CA ILE A 84 -1.60 -9.37 -1.19
C ILE A 84 -0.62 -10.29 -0.45
N THR A 85 -0.23 -9.95 0.78
CA THR A 85 0.56 -10.85 1.63
C THR A 85 -0.25 -12.08 2.04
N ALA A 86 0.42 -13.23 2.18
CA ALA A 86 -0.14 -14.34 2.95
C ALA A 86 -0.39 -13.87 4.38
N ASP A 87 -1.58 -14.16 4.92
CA ASP A 87 -1.78 -14.03 6.36
C ASP A 87 -0.81 -14.99 7.07
N ALA A 88 -0.12 -14.47 8.08
CA ALA A 88 0.67 -15.31 8.96
C ALA A 88 -0.30 -16.26 9.68
N LEU A 89 -0.21 -17.55 9.37
CA LEU A 89 -0.88 -18.62 10.10
C LEU A 89 -0.45 -18.64 11.57
#